data_AF-A0A066XEE8-F1
#
_entry.id   AF-A0A066XEE8-F1
#
_cell.length_a   1.000
_cell.length_b   1.000
_cell.length_c   1.000
_cell.angle_alpha   90.00
_cell.angle_beta   90.00
_cell.angle_gamma   90.00
#
_symmetry.space_group_name_H-M   'P 1'
#
loop_
_entity.id
_entity.type
_entity.pdbx_description
1 polymer ?
#
loop_
_entity_poly.entity_id
_entity_poly.type
_entity_poly.pdbx_seq_one_letter_code
_entity_poly.pdbx_strand_id
1 'polypeptide(L)'
;MAVIDSLLGVKVSIRLNGSKEDCAEYDDPKPPQTPASCGAATHSISKIIESQDDTNFSVHYEFKDAQRWLKSRRGLGVAIYVDGNFADGNYVRSTLSNEAGIQGQVFRGCIEGKIEASTKPGKDILKPFKFTKIIQVEEGGARVTEDLKVVKHLGNIEIIIYRAEIRGHTDWKPDNITSKTELAEKAMKGKNFFSEERDVPKFQWLDCTYPDGSVRLARFIFRYKSKTALQIEGILPREPSPESSPETQPRNAADLPHEELQKLAQERLDQLAMVKLESKVGVKREADDEINSRMPKVYKMTTDGAIDLTE
;
A
#
# COMPACT_ATOMS: atom_id res chain seq x y z
N MET A 1 -0.06 10.37 -16.85
CA MET A 1 -1.35 9.85 -17.36
C MET A 1 -1.08 8.57 -18.13
N ALA A 2 -1.63 7.46 -17.65
CA ALA A 2 -1.40 6.15 -18.20
C ALA A 2 -2.24 5.95 -19.47
N VAL A 3 -1.58 5.48 -20.52
CA VAL A 3 -2.18 5.19 -21.82
C VAL A 3 -1.72 3.79 -22.23
N ILE A 4 -2.62 3.01 -22.82
CA ILE A 4 -2.27 1.73 -23.41
C ILE A 4 -2.19 1.90 -24.92
N ASP A 5 -1.01 1.75 -25.51
CA ASP A 5 -0.78 2.03 -26.94
C ASP A 5 -1.68 1.20 -27.86
N SER A 6 -1.99 -0.04 -27.48
CA SER A 6 -2.90 -0.92 -28.21
C SER A 6 -4.38 -0.58 -28.04
N LEU A 7 -4.74 0.29 -27.08
CA LEU A 7 -6.12 0.75 -26.84
C LEU A 7 -6.19 2.28 -26.96
N LEU A 8 -6.25 2.74 -28.20
CA LEU A 8 -6.31 4.16 -28.50
C LEU A 8 -7.59 4.81 -27.94
N GLY A 9 -7.42 6.01 -27.40
CA GLY A 9 -8.52 6.85 -26.93
C GLY A 9 -9.01 6.56 -25.52
N VAL A 10 -8.36 5.68 -24.78
CA VAL A 10 -8.65 5.43 -23.36
C VAL A 10 -7.46 5.82 -22.50
N LYS A 11 -7.69 6.65 -21.50
CA LYS A 11 -6.64 7.14 -20.59
C LYS A 11 -7.14 7.14 -19.16
N VAL A 12 -6.24 6.85 -18.23
CA VAL A 12 -6.52 6.89 -16.79
C VAL A 12 -5.35 7.59 -16.09
N SER A 13 -5.65 8.43 -15.11
CA SER A 13 -4.66 9.06 -14.24
C SER A 13 -5.14 9.11 -12.80
N ILE A 14 -4.19 9.27 -11.90
CA ILE A 14 -4.44 9.54 -10.48
C ILE A 14 -4.11 11.01 -10.21
N ARG A 15 -4.94 11.68 -9.42
CA ARG A 15 -4.67 13.05 -8.93
C ARG A 15 -4.68 13.09 -7.42
N LEU A 16 -3.84 13.94 -6.85
CA LEU A 16 -3.64 14.06 -5.41
C LEU A 16 -4.23 15.38 -4.89
N ASN A 17 -4.86 15.35 -3.70
CA ASN A 17 -5.38 16.52 -2.99
C ASN A 17 -6.23 17.49 -3.84
N GLY A 18 -7.04 16.95 -4.76
CA GLY A 18 -7.89 17.76 -5.64
C GLY A 18 -7.10 18.59 -6.68
N SER A 19 -5.82 18.29 -6.89
CA SER A 19 -5.01 18.91 -7.94
C SER A 19 -5.65 18.72 -9.32
N LYS A 20 -5.44 19.70 -10.20
CA LYS A 20 -5.82 19.59 -11.62
C LYS A 20 -4.81 18.79 -12.43
N GLU A 21 -3.60 18.63 -11.89
CA GLU A 21 -2.50 17.93 -12.55
C GLU A 21 -2.50 16.46 -12.15
N ASP A 22 -2.12 15.61 -13.10
CA ASP A 22 -1.94 14.20 -12.88
C ASP A 22 -0.66 13.95 -12.07
N CYS A 23 -0.69 12.95 -11.17
CA CYS A 23 0.51 12.58 -10.42
C CYS A 23 1.61 12.06 -11.35
N ALA A 24 2.86 12.15 -10.89
CA ALA A 24 3.97 11.51 -11.57
C ALA A 24 3.78 9.99 -11.63
N GLU A 25 3.98 9.42 -12.81
CA GLU A 25 3.86 8.00 -13.09
C GLU A 25 5.19 7.48 -13.61
N TYR A 26 5.64 6.37 -13.05
CA TYR A 26 6.88 5.71 -13.41
C TYR A 26 6.59 4.34 -14.02
N ASP A 27 7.50 3.86 -14.87
CA ASP A 27 7.40 2.51 -15.42
C ASP A 27 7.50 1.46 -14.32
N ASP A 28 6.68 0.43 -14.45
CA ASP A 28 6.64 -0.66 -13.50
C ASP A 28 7.43 -1.87 -14.03
N PRO A 29 8.66 -2.11 -13.54
CA PRO A 29 9.46 -3.27 -13.96
C PRO A 29 8.92 -4.59 -13.42
N LYS A 30 8.02 -4.55 -12.42
CA LYS A 30 7.47 -5.73 -11.72
C LYS A 30 5.96 -5.58 -11.56
N PRO A 31 5.19 -5.64 -12.66
CA PRO A 31 3.74 -5.51 -12.62
C PRO A 31 3.12 -6.65 -11.79
N PRO A 32 2.01 -6.40 -11.08
CA PRO A 32 1.31 -7.46 -10.35
C PRO A 32 0.84 -8.57 -11.29
N GLN A 33 1.13 -9.82 -10.92
CA GLN A 33 0.75 -10.99 -11.73
C GLN A 33 -0.68 -11.45 -11.47
N THR A 34 -1.22 -11.14 -10.30
CA THR A 34 -2.57 -11.53 -9.90
C THR A 34 -3.45 -10.29 -9.80
N PRO A 35 -4.47 -10.15 -10.66
CA PRO A 35 -5.43 -9.07 -10.54
C PRO A 35 -6.39 -9.31 -9.36
N ALA A 36 -6.87 -8.23 -8.75
CA ALA A 36 -7.94 -8.28 -7.75
C ALA A 36 -9.30 -8.52 -8.40
N SER A 37 -9.51 -7.95 -9.60
CA SER A 37 -10.72 -8.16 -10.37
C SER A 37 -10.74 -9.54 -11.03
N CYS A 38 -11.92 -10.18 -11.05
CA CYS A 38 -12.09 -11.43 -11.78
C CYS A 38 -12.09 -11.20 -13.30
N GLY A 39 -11.46 -12.14 -14.03
CA GLY A 39 -11.41 -12.17 -15.48
C GLY A 39 -10.11 -11.66 -16.09
N ALA A 40 -9.88 -12.02 -17.36
CA ALA A 40 -8.75 -11.53 -18.15
C ALA A 40 -9.06 -10.14 -18.71
N ALA A 41 -8.02 -9.32 -18.91
CA ALA A 41 -8.14 -8.04 -19.60
C ALA A 41 -7.47 -8.13 -20.98
N THR A 42 -8.13 -7.57 -22.00
CA THR A 42 -7.58 -7.53 -23.37
C THR A 42 -6.33 -6.66 -23.44
N HIS A 43 -6.32 -5.60 -22.64
CA HIS A 43 -5.24 -4.62 -22.56
C HIS A 43 -4.89 -4.38 -21.09
N SER A 44 -3.61 -4.32 -20.77
CA SER A 44 -3.18 -4.07 -19.40
C SER A 44 -1.94 -3.19 -19.37
N ILE A 45 -1.87 -2.29 -18.39
CA ILE A 45 -0.66 -1.53 -18.07
C ILE A 45 -0.52 -1.39 -16.55
N SER A 46 0.73 -1.38 -16.09
CA SER A 46 1.07 -1.09 -14.70
C SER A 46 1.99 0.11 -14.65
N LYS A 47 1.73 1.00 -13.71
CA LYS A 47 2.54 2.18 -13.42
C LYS A 47 2.77 2.28 -11.92
N ILE A 48 3.86 2.92 -11.55
CA ILE A 48 4.18 3.21 -10.16
C ILE A 48 3.90 4.70 -9.92
N ILE A 49 3.29 5.02 -8.78
CA ILE A 49 3.04 6.39 -8.34
C ILE A 49 3.57 6.60 -6.93
N GLU A 50 3.92 7.83 -6.60
CA GLU A 50 4.26 8.21 -5.23
C GLU A 50 2.98 8.37 -4.40
N SER A 51 2.92 7.70 -3.25
CA SER A 51 1.91 7.94 -2.21
C SER A 51 2.50 8.74 -1.06
N GLN A 52 1.72 9.69 -0.57
CA GLN A 52 1.99 10.43 0.66
C GLN A 52 0.96 10.04 1.71
N ASP A 53 1.41 9.85 2.95
CA ASP A 53 0.52 9.47 4.05
C ASP A 53 -0.60 10.51 4.23
N ASP A 54 -1.81 10.05 4.51
CA ASP A 54 -3.01 10.87 4.74
C ASP A 54 -3.38 11.81 3.58
N THR A 55 -2.90 11.51 2.37
CA THR A 55 -3.20 12.29 1.16
C THR A 55 -4.41 11.71 0.43
N ASN A 56 -5.35 12.60 0.07
CA ASN A 56 -6.51 12.21 -0.71
C ASN A 56 -6.14 11.99 -2.17
N PHE A 57 -6.78 11.03 -2.82
CA PHE A 57 -6.60 10.80 -4.25
C PHE A 57 -7.92 10.61 -4.99
N SER A 58 -7.90 10.86 -6.29
CA SER A 58 -9.01 10.63 -7.19
C SER A 58 -8.55 9.94 -8.47
N VAL A 59 -9.42 9.10 -9.02
CA VAL A 59 -9.19 8.42 -10.30
C VAL A 59 -9.88 9.22 -11.40
N HIS A 60 -9.10 9.68 -12.37
CA HIS A 60 -9.58 10.39 -13.54
C HIS A 60 -9.48 9.51 -14.77
N TYR A 61 -10.46 9.62 -15.66
CA TYR A 61 -10.47 8.88 -16.91
C TYR A 61 -10.97 9.72 -18.07
N GLU A 62 -10.40 9.47 -19.24
CA GLU A 62 -10.72 10.14 -20.50
C GLU A 62 -11.00 9.10 -21.58
N PHE A 63 -12.16 9.24 -22.25
CA PHE A 63 -12.52 8.49 -23.44
C PHE A 63 -12.63 9.43 -24.64
N LYS A 64 -11.64 9.38 -25.52
CA LYS A 64 -11.69 10.04 -26.83
C LYS A 64 -12.62 9.29 -27.77
N ASP A 65 -13.12 10.00 -28.77
CA ASP A 65 -14.10 9.51 -29.73
C ASP A 65 -15.29 8.86 -29.01
N ALA A 66 -15.82 9.52 -27.98
CA ALA A 66 -16.88 9.00 -27.10
C ALA A 66 -18.06 8.39 -27.88
N GLN A 67 -18.39 8.94 -29.06
CA GLN A 67 -19.44 8.43 -29.95
C GLN A 67 -19.17 7.02 -30.50
N ARG A 68 -17.91 6.57 -30.55
CA ARG A 68 -17.54 5.19 -30.89
C ARG A 68 -17.95 4.23 -29.79
N TRP A 69 -17.80 4.66 -28.54
CA TRP A 69 -18.00 3.84 -27.34
C TRP A 69 -19.45 3.89 -26.85
N LEU A 70 -20.08 5.05 -26.98
CA LEU A 70 -21.38 5.36 -26.42
C LEU A 70 -22.43 5.36 -27.53
N LYS A 71 -23.14 4.24 -27.71
CA LYS A 71 -24.20 4.11 -28.73
C LYS A 71 -25.44 3.50 -28.14
N SER A 72 -26.56 4.25 -28.13
CA SER A 72 -27.86 3.78 -27.62
C SER A 72 -27.77 3.31 -26.15
N ARG A 73 -27.86 2.00 -25.91
CA ARG A 73 -27.71 1.36 -24.59
C ARG A 73 -26.29 0.90 -24.30
N ARG A 74 -25.38 0.94 -25.29
CA ARG A 74 -23.98 0.55 -25.13
C ARG A 74 -23.18 1.70 -24.56
N GLY A 75 -22.31 1.37 -23.60
CA GLY A 75 -21.40 2.30 -22.97
C GLY A 75 -20.17 1.61 -22.39
N LEU A 76 -19.42 2.35 -21.58
CA LEU A 76 -18.27 1.86 -20.84
C LEU A 76 -18.56 1.93 -19.34
N GLY A 77 -18.22 0.87 -18.62
CA GLY A 77 -18.14 0.90 -17.17
C GLY A 77 -16.69 1.03 -16.71
N VAL A 78 -16.51 1.75 -15.61
CA VAL A 78 -15.24 1.92 -14.90
C VAL A 78 -15.45 1.38 -13.49
N ALA A 79 -14.68 0.39 -13.09
CA ALA A 79 -14.68 -0.14 -11.73
C ALA A 79 -13.31 0.09 -11.09
N ILE A 80 -13.29 0.44 -9.81
CA ILE A 80 -12.07 0.72 -9.05
C ILE A 80 -11.98 -0.28 -7.90
N TYR A 81 -10.81 -0.88 -7.79
CA TYR A 81 -10.41 -1.72 -6.67
C TYR A 81 -9.22 -1.06 -5.99
N VAL A 82 -9.27 -0.97 -4.66
CA VAL A 82 -8.16 -0.47 -3.84
C VAL A 82 -7.75 -1.59 -2.89
N ASP A 83 -6.47 -1.96 -2.93
CA ASP A 83 -5.90 -3.02 -2.11
C ASP A 83 -6.65 -4.36 -2.20
N GLY A 84 -7.19 -4.66 -3.38
CA GLY A 84 -7.95 -5.88 -3.64
C GLY A 84 -9.46 -5.78 -3.43
N ASN A 85 -9.94 -4.72 -2.79
CA ASN A 85 -11.34 -4.54 -2.45
C ASN A 85 -12.04 -3.65 -3.47
N PHE A 86 -13.24 -4.05 -3.90
CA PHE A 86 -14.07 -3.18 -4.74
C PHE A 86 -14.42 -1.92 -3.96
N ALA A 87 -14.03 -0.77 -4.50
CA ALA A 87 -14.16 0.52 -3.84
C ALA A 87 -15.39 1.27 -4.39
N ASP A 88 -15.45 1.46 -5.70
CA ASP A 88 -16.59 2.09 -6.38
C ASP A 88 -16.58 1.78 -7.88
N GLY A 89 -17.65 2.11 -8.59
CA GLY A 89 -17.73 2.02 -10.04
C GLY A 89 -18.72 3.01 -10.66
N ASN A 90 -18.40 3.47 -11.87
CA ASN A 90 -19.21 4.42 -12.62
C ASN A 90 -19.51 3.88 -14.03
N TYR A 91 -20.66 4.23 -14.58
CA TYR A 91 -21.08 3.84 -15.91
C TYR A 91 -21.26 5.08 -16.78
N VAL A 92 -20.61 5.08 -17.94
CA VAL A 92 -20.69 6.17 -18.92
C VAL A 92 -21.66 5.77 -20.03
N ARG A 93 -22.69 6.60 -20.27
CA ARG A 93 -23.68 6.43 -21.33
C ARG A 93 -23.95 7.72 -22.10
N SER A 94 -24.23 7.56 -23.40
CA SER A 94 -24.67 8.61 -24.33
C SER A 94 -25.91 9.40 -23.91
N THR A 95 -26.84 8.88 -23.09
CA THR A 95 -28.12 9.57 -22.77
C THR A 95 -28.23 10.08 -21.34
N LEU A 96 -27.23 9.83 -20.48
CA LEU A 96 -27.14 10.41 -19.13
C LEU A 96 -25.98 11.41 -19.01
N SER A 97 -25.12 11.49 -20.03
CA SER A 97 -24.41 12.73 -20.27
C SER A 97 -25.46 13.77 -20.68
N ASN A 98 -25.99 14.50 -19.69
CA ASN A 98 -26.16 15.93 -19.90
C ASN A 98 -24.91 16.41 -20.65
N GLU A 99 -25.11 17.27 -21.63
CA GLU A 99 -24.11 17.83 -22.56
C GLU A 99 -22.82 18.38 -21.87
N ALA A 100 -22.76 18.39 -20.54
CA ALA A 100 -21.63 18.73 -19.69
C ALA A 100 -20.40 17.79 -19.77
N GLY A 101 -20.56 16.51 -20.14
CA GLY A 101 -19.45 15.54 -20.08
C GLY A 101 -18.69 15.31 -21.40
N ILE A 102 -19.32 15.59 -22.54
CA ILE A 102 -18.75 15.37 -23.87
C ILE A 102 -18.35 16.73 -24.45
N GLN A 103 -17.07 17.08 -24.35
CA GLN A 103 -16.53 18.27 -25.00
C GLN A 103 -15.72 17.84 -26.22
N GLY A 104 -16.16 18.21 -27.42
CA GLY A 104 -15.41 17.95 -28.65
C GLY A 104 -15.08 16.47 -28.89
N GLN A 105 -16.05 15.58 -28.67
CA GLN A 105 -15.94 14.11 -28.75
C GLN A 105 -15.17 13.42 -27.62
N VAL A 106 -14.72 14.16 -26.61
CA VAL A 106 -14.01 13.58 -25.46
C VAL A 106 -14.93 13.52 -24.26
N PHE A 107 -15.11 12.33 -23.69
CA PHE A 107 -15.76 12.15 -22.40
C PHE A 107 -14.71 12.15 -21.28
N ARG A 108 -14.98 12.88 -20.19
CA ARG A 108 -14.13 12.88 -19.00
C ARG A 108 -14.94 12.59 -17.76
N GLY A 109 -14.37 11.79 -16.86
CA GLY A 109 -14.97 11.50 -15.57
C GLY A 109 -13.94 11.45 -14.46
N CYS A 110 -14.46 11.46 -13.23
CA CYS A 110 -13.70 11.41 -12.00
C CYS A 110 -14.43 10.51 -10.99
N ILE A 111 -13.70 9.70 -10.24
CA ILE A 111 -14.20 9.00 -9.06
C ILE A 111 -13.27 9.36 -7.90
N GLU A 112 -13.83 10.06 -6.92
CA GLU A 112 -13.08 10.66 -5.81
C GLU A 112 -13.13 9.81 -4.54
N GLY A 113 -13.96 8.78 -4.50
CA GLY A 113 -14.24 8.04 -3.27
C GLY A 113 -15.29 6.96 -3.46
N LYS A 114 -15.68 6.35 -2.35
CA LYS A 114 -16.78 5.40 -2.28
C LYS A 114 -18.07 6.13 -1.95
N ILE A 115 -19.15 5.82 -2.67
CA ILE A 115 -20.49 6.32 -2.37
C ILE A 115 -21.24 5.26 -1.55
N GLU A 116 -21.82 5.67 -0.44
CA GLU A 116 -22.66 4.83 0.43
C GLU A 116 -24.03 5.47 0.62
N ALA A 117 -25.08 4.65 0.78
CA ALA A 117 -26.42 5.19 1.00
C ALA A 117 -26.50 6.00 2.29
N SER A 118 -27.12 7.19 2.21
CA SER A 118 -27.42 7.98 3.40
C SER A 118 -28.78 7.62 4.00
N THR A 119 -28.94 7.88 5.29
CA THR A 119 -30.27 7.94 5.93
C THR A 119 -31.03 9.20 5.54
N LYS A 120 -30.35 10.22 5.00
CA LYS A 120 -30.97 11.49 4.58
C LYS A 120 -31.71 11.30 3.24
N PRO A 121 -33.00 11.68 3.13
CA PRO A 121 -33.74 11.59 1.89
C PRO A 121 -33.07 12.34 0.74
N GLY A 122 -32.92 11.68 -0.41
CA GLY A 122 -32.37 12.28 -1.62
C GLY A 122 -30.85 12.49 -1.60
N LYS A 123 -30.14 11.98 -0.59
CA LYS A 123 -28.69 12.10 -0.49
C LYS A 123 -28.01 10.75 -0.29
N ASP A 124 -26.77 10.68 -0.75
CA ASP A 124 -25.82 9.63 -0.42
C ASP A 124 -24.60 10.26 0.28
N ILE A 125 -23.71 9.44 0.84
CA ILE A 125 -22.50 9.85 1.51
C ILE A 125 -21.31 9.50 0.63
N LEU A 126 -20.52 10.50 0.25
CA LEU A 126 -19.21 10.28 -0.37
C LEU A 126 -18.15 10.18 0.71
N LYS A 127 -17.39 9.10 0.64
CA LYS A 127 -16.19 8.81 1.43
C LYS A 127 -14.96 8.93 0.51
N PRO A 128 -14.25 10.07 0.50
CA PRO A 128 -13.16 10.31 -0.46
C PRO A 128 -11.99 9.35 -0.22
N PHE A 129 -11.32 8.87 -1.27
CA PHE A 129 -10.18 7.97 -1.11
C PHE A 129 -8.99 8.67 -0.47
N LYS A 130 -8.30 7.97 0.42
CA LYS A 130 -7.12 8.47 1.12
C LYS A 130 -6.04 7.40 1.24
N PHE A 131 -4.80 7.77 0.94
CA PHE A 131 -3.66 6.93 1.22
C PHE A 131 -3.45 6.76 2.72
N THR A 132 -3.29 5.51 3.13
CA THR A 132 -3.07 5.16 4.51
C THR A 132 -1.66 4.62 4.67
N LYS A 133 -0.98 5.03 5.74
CA LYS A 133 0.35 4.51 6.07
C LYS A 133 0.32 2.99 6.20
N ILE A 134 0.98 2.31 5.26
CA ILE A 134 1.21 0.86 5.30
C ILE A 134 2.24 0.58 6.40
N ILE A 135 1.86 -0.20 7.41
CA ILE A 135 2.77 -0.68 8.45
C ILE A 135 3.19 -2.09 8.05
N GLN A 136 4.50 -2.33 7.90
CA GLN A 136 5.01 -3.69 7.77
C GLN A 136 4.82 -4.42 9.10
N VAL A 137 4.06 -5.52 9.09
CA VAL A 137 3.92 -6.41 10.23
C VAL A 137 4.99 -7.49 10.09
N GLU A 138 5.79 -7.71 11.14
CA GLU A 138 6.80 -8.77 11.16
C GLU A 138 6.15 -10.15 11.05
N GLU A 139 6.75 -11.00 10.21
CA GLU A 139 6.33 -12.37 9.90
C GLU A 139 6.51 -13.26 11.15
N GLY A 140 5.45 -13.40 11.97
CA GLY A 140 5.54 -14.19 13.21
C GLY A 140 4.23 -14.75 13.77
N GLY A 141 3.14 -14.79 12.97
CA GLY A 141 1.81 -15.21 13.46
C GLY A 141 1.12 -16.28 12.61
N ALA A 142 0.43 -17.22 13.27
CA ALA A 142 -0.18 -18.42 12.69
C ALA A 142 -1.46 -18.20 11.83
N ARG A 143 -1.60 -17.10 11.08
CA ARG A 143 -2.79 -16.78 10.24
C ARG A 143 -2.47 -16.56 8.75
N VAL A 144 -1.53 -17.36 8.26
CA VAL A 144 -0.78 -17.11 7.02
C VAL A 144 -1.63 -17.06 5.73
N THR A 145 -2.71 -17.83 5.57
CA THR A 145 -3.32 -18.00 4.23
C THR A 145 -4.28 -16.91 3.77
N GLU A 146 -5.04 -16.29 4.68
CA GLU A 146 -5.97 -15.19 4.32
C GLU A 146 -5.21 -13.86 4.22
N ASP A 147 -4.26 -13.64 5.13
CA ASP A 147 -3.35 -12.51 5.10
C ASP A 147 -2.54 -12.49 3.80
N LEU A 148 -2.09 -13.65 3.30
CA LEU A 148 -1.39 -13.74 2.01
C LEU A 148 -2.21 -13.26 0.81
N LYS A 149 -3.55 -13.41 0.82
CA LYS A 149 -4.39 -12.91 -0.29
C LYS A 149 -4.54 -11.40 -0.25
N VAL A 150 -4.71 -10.83 0.94
CA VAL A 150 -4.81 -9.37 1.14
C VAL A 150 -3.46 -8.71 0.84
N VAL A 151 -2.36 -9.29 1.32
CA VAL A 151 -0.99 -8.79 1.11
C VAL A 151 -0.62 -8.74 -0.37
N LYS A 152 -1.12 -9.68 -1.19
CA LYS A 152 -0.84 -9.68 -2.65
C LYS A 152 -1.38 -8.46 -3.38
N HIS A 153 -2.48 -7.90 -2.91
CA HIS A 153 -3.14 -6.78 -3.57
C HIS A 153 -2.89 -5.44 -2.87
N LEU A 154 -2.34 -5.46 -1.66
CA LEU A 154 -1.94 -4.27 -0.92
C LEU A 154 -0.96 -3.41 -1.72
N GLY A 155 -1.14 -2.08 -1.67
CA GLY A 155 -0.31 -1.15 -2.41
C GLY A 155 -0.75 -0.94 -3.86
N ASN A 156 -1.95 -1.41 -4.25
CA ASN A 156 -2.42 -1.34 -5.63
C ASN A 156 -3.79 -0.66 -5.74
N ILE A 157 -3.90 0.25 -6.70
CA ILE A 157 -5.18 0.77 -7.21
C ILE A 157 -5.38 0.16 -8.60
N GLU A 158 -6.39 -0.70 -8.75
CA GLU A 158 -6.73 -1.36 -10.01
C GLU A 158 -8.01 -0.76 -10.59
N ILE A 159 -7.91 -0.23 -11.80
CA ILE A 159 -9.02 0.36 -12.56
C ILE A 159 -9.35 -0.55 -13.73
N ILE A 160 -10.59 -0.98 -13.79
CA ILE A 160 -11.11 -1.87 -14.82
C ILE A 160 -12.08 -1.14 -15.70
N ILE A 161 -11.86 -1.25 -17.00
CA ILE A 161 -12.74 -0.74 -18.03
C ILE A 161 -13.36 -1.93 -18.73
N TYR A 162 -14.67 -1.90 -18.90
CA TYR A 162 -15.42 -2.94 -19.59
C TYR A 162 -16.55 -2.34 -20.43
N ARG A 163 -16.97 -3.06 -21.46
CA ARG A 163 -18.16 -2.71 -22.23
C ARG A 163 -19.39 -3.10 -21.43
N ALA A 164 -20.40 -2.24 -21.44
CA ALA A 164 -21.67 -2.48 -20.78
C ALA A 164 -22.83 -2.15 -21.72
N GLU A 165 -23.92 -2.92 -21.60
CA GLU A 165 -25.20 -2.63 -22.22
C GLU A 165 -26.25 -2.43 -21.12
N ILE A 166 -26.78 -1.21 -21.05
CA ILE A 166 -27.69 -0.77 -20.00
C ILE A 166 -29.12 -1.25 -20.28
N ARG A 167 -29.68 -1.99 -19.33
CA ARG A 167 -31.03 -2.56 -19.41
C ARG A 167 -32.07 -1.61 -18.83
N GLY A 168 -31.75 -0.89 -17.75
CA GLY A 168 -32.66 0.04 -17.08
C GLY A 168 -32.00 0.74 -15.89
N HIS A 169 -32.85 1.39 -15.07
CA HIS A 169 -32.48 1.95 -13.78
C HIS A 169 -32.90 0.99 -12.68
N THR A 170 -32.08 0.85 -11.65
CA THR A 170 -32.42 0.12 -10.44
C THR A 170 -32.12 0.96 -9.21
N ASP A 171 -32.92 0.79 -8.17
CA ASP A 171 -32.50 1.22 -6.84
C ASP A 171 -31.38 0.29 -6.36
N TRP A 172 -30.38 0.87 -5.71
CA TRP A 172 -29.37 0.09 -5.01
C TRP A 172 -30.03 -0.66 -3.87
N LYS A 173 -29.79 -1.97 -3.84
CA LYS A 173 -29.96 -2.75 -2.63
C LYS A 173 -28.57 -2.87 -2.01
N PRO A 174 -28.37 -2.52 -0.73
CA PRO A 174 -27.14 -2.86 -0.07
C PRO A 174 -26.93 -4.35 -0.22
N ASP A 175 -25.85 -4.73 -0.89
CA ASP A 175 -25.38 -6.09 -0.79
C ASP A 175 -25.08 -6.31 0.69
N ASN A 176 -25.82 -7.22 1.32
CA ASN A 176 -25.40 -7.86 2.57
C ASN A 176 -24.19 -8.76 2.26
N ILE A 177 -23.15 -8.20 1.65
CA ILE A 177 -21.82 -8.74 1.81
C ILE A 177 -21.45 -8.32 3.23
N THR A 178 -21.89 -9.14 4.18
CA THR A 178 -21.12 -9.34 5.40
C THR A 178 -19.72 -9.60 4.89
N SER A 179 -18.84 -8.61 4.96
CA SER A 179 -17.42 -8.74 4.68
C SER A 179 -16.95 -9.89 5.56
N LYS A 180 -16.90 -11.09 4.99
CA LYS A 180 -16.45 -12.34 5.63
C LYS A 180 -14.93 -12.33 5.80
N THR A 181 -14.41 -11.18 6.17
CA THR A 181 -13.02 -10.90 6.50
C THR A 181 -13.05 -9.96 7.70
N GLU A 182 -13.60 -10.46 8.81
CA GLU A 182 -13.38 -9.86 10.13
C GLU A 182 -11.89 -9.62 10.40
N LEU A 183 -10.98 -10.33 9.71
CA LEU A 183 -9.54 -10.13 9.81
C LEU A 183 -9.02 -8.90 9.07
N ALA A 184 -9.49 -8.61 7.86
CA ALA A 184 -9.18 -7.33 7.19
C ALA A 184 -9.76 -6.16 7.97
N GLU A 185 -10.96 -6.34 8.53
CA GLU A 185 -11.56 -5.37 9.44
C GLU A 185 -10.85 -5.26 10.79
N LYS A 186 -10.19 -6.31 11.32
CA LYS A 186 -9.46 -6.28 12.61
C LYS A 186 -8.00 -5.84 12.46
N ALA A 187 -7.35 -6.13 11.34
CA ALA A 187 -6.05 -5.56 10.98
C ALA A 187 -6.17 -4.09 10.53
N MET A 188 -7.36 -3.68 10.07
CA MET A 188 -7.67 -2.30 9.64
C MET A 188 -8.68 -1.57 10.53
N LYS A 189 -9.08 -2.15 11.68
CA LYS A 189 -9.87 -1.51 12.75
C LYS A 189 -8.99 -0.50 13.46
N GLY A 190 -8.85 0.66 12.83
CA GLY A 190 -8.07 1.77 13.34
C GLY A 190 -7.68 2.79 12.28
N LYS A 191 -7.83 2.49 10.98
CA LYS A 191 -7.43 3.42 9.91
C LYS A 191 -8.49 3.49 8.82
N ASN A 192 -9.23 4.58 8.84
CA ASN A 192 -10.17 4.95 7.78
C ASN A 192 -9.38 5.27 6.50
N PHE A 193 -9.62 4.48 5.44
CA PHE A 193 -9.18 4.78 4.05
C PHE A 193 -9.89 6.00 3.44
N PHE A 194 -10.74 6.64 4.23
CA PHE A 194 -11.62 7.68 3.80
C PHE A 194 -11.37 8.96 4.60
N SER A 195 -11.37 10.11 3.91
CA SER A 195 -11.34 11.41 4.58
C SER A 195 -12.74 11.82 5.07
N GLU A 196 -12.88 13.07 5.51
CA GLU A 196 -14.15 13.63 5.97
C GLU A 196 -15.27 13.39 4.94
N GLU A 197 -16.38 12.83 5.45
CA GLU A 197 -17.53 12.43 4.66
C GLU A 197 -18.32 13.65 4.22
N ARG A 198 -18.85 13.64 2.99
CA ARG A 198 -19.72 14.72 2.51
C ARG A 198 -20.97 14.18 1.86
N ASP A 199 -22.08 14.89 2.09
CA ASP A 199 -23.36 14.63 1.45
C ASP A 199 -23.25 14.88 -0.07
N VAL A 200 -23.64 13.90 -0.87
CA VAL A 200 -23.79 14.02 -2.33
C VAL A 200 -25.25 13.75 -2.74
N PRO A 201 -25.71 14.22 -3.91
CA PRO A 201 -27.02 13.85 -4.43
C PRO A 201 -27.14 12.32 -4.55
N LYS A 202 -28.32 11.78 -4.26
CA LYS A 202 -28.59 10.33 -4.36
C LYS A 202 -28.25 9.84 -5.77
N PHE A 203 -27.39 8.82 -5.83
CA PHE A 203 -26.95 8.22 -7.08
C PHE A 203 -27.99 7.22 -7.59
N GLN A 204 -28.25 7.23 -8.89
CA GLN A 204 -29.09 6.22 -9.53
C GLN A 204 -28.23 5.11 -10.11
N TRP A 205 -28.52 3.88 -9.73
CA TRP A 205 -27.78 2.73 -10.21
C TRP A 205 -28.38 2.23 -11.52
N LEU A 206 -27.50 1.72 -12.37
CA LEU A 206 -27.87 1.20 -13.67
C LEU A 206 -27.83 -0.31 -13.64
N ASP A 207 -28.89 -0.93 -14.15
CA ASP A 207 -28.88 -2.36 -14.45
C ASP A 207 -28.19 -2.56 -15.80
N CYS A 208 -27.16 -3.40 -15.80
CA CYS A 208 -26.21 -3.55 -16.89
C CYS A 208 -25.97 -5.03 -17.20
N THR A 209 -25.90 -5.33 -18.50
CA THR A 209 -25.38 -6.59 -19.03
C THR A 209 -23.99 -6.39 -19.62
N TYR A 210 -23.14 -7.40 -19.51
CA TYR A 210 -21.75 -7.35 -19.97
C TYR A 210 -21.59 -8.19 -21.23
N PRO A 211 -21.56 -7.58 -22.44
CA PRO A 211 -21.50 -8.32 -23.70
C PRO A 211 -20.25 -9.19 -23.85
N ASP A 212 -19.18 -8.85 -23.14
CA ASP A 212 -17.90 -9.57 -23.15
C ASP A 212 -17.79 -10.63 -22.03
N GLY A 213 -18.87 -10.83 -21.26
CA GLY A 213 -18.88 -11.72 -20.11
C GLY A 213 -17.84 -11.32 -19.05
N SER A 214 -16.89 -12.22 -18.77
CA SER A 214 -15.82 -12.01 -17.78
C SER A 214 -14.61 -11.27 -18.35
N VAL A 215 -14.52 -11.09 -19.66
CA VAL A 215 -13.39 -10.41 -20.30
C VAL A 215 -13.52 -8.90 -20.12
N ARG A 216 -12.45 -8.26 -19.67
CA ARG A 216 -12.36 -6.81 -19.49
C ARG A 216 -11.71 -6.16 -20.71
N LEU A 217 -12.14 -4.94 -21.03
CA LEU A 217 -11.57 -4.18 -22.14
C LEU A 217 -10.15 -3.75 -21.80
N ALA A 218 -9.97 -3.12 -20.64
CA ALA A 218 -8.66 -2.67 -20.17
C ALA A 218 -8.53 -2.79 -18.65
N ARG A 219 -7.29 -2.94 -18.21
CA ARG A 219 -6.87 -2.93 -16.81
C ARG A 219 -5.71 -1.94 -16.65
N PHE A 220 -5.88 -0.99 -15.75
CA PHE A 220 -4.84 -0.06 -15.33
C PHE A 220 -4.50 -0.38 -13.88
N ILE A 221 -3.23 -0.59 -13.58
CA ILE A 221 -2.76 -0.84 -12.23
C ILE A 221 -1.82 0.29 -11.85
N PHE A 222 -2.13 0.99 -10.76
CA PHE A 222 -1.24 1.96 -10.15
C PHE A 222 -0.75 1.39 -8.84
N ARG A 223 0.54 1.04 -8.79
CA ARG A 223 1.20 0.64 -7.56
C ARG A 223 1.68 1.89 -6.84
N TYR A 224 1.18 2.11 -5.64
CA TYR A 224 1.53 3.29 -4.88
C TYR A 224 2.61 2.95 -3.85
N LYS A 225 3.64 3.81 -3.77
CA LYS A 225 4.79 3.62 -2.88
C LYS A 225 5.21 4.92 -2.24
N SER A 226 5.74 4.86 -1.03
CA SER A 226 6.36 6.03 -0.40
C SER A 226 7.57 6.50 -1.21
N LYS A 227 7.89 7.80 -1.10
CA LYS A 227 9.10 8.38 -1.70
C LYS A 227 10.37 7.60 -1.33
N THR A 228 10.49 7.19 -0.06
CA THR A 228 11.62 6.40 0.44
C THR A 228 11.73 5.03 -0.25
N ALA A 229 10.61 4.33 -0.46
CA ALA A 229 10.60 3.05 -1.17
C ALA A 229 11.00 3.22 -2.65
N LEU A 230 10.53 4.29 -3.31
CA LEU A 230 10.92 4.60 -4.68
C LEU A 230 12.43 4.89 -4.83
N GLN A 231 13.03 5.56 -3.84
CA GLN A 231 14.48 5.82 -3.79
C GLN A 231 15.31 4.56 -3.50
N ILE A 232 14.80 3.67 -2.64
CA ILE A 232 15.45 2.39 -2.34
C ILE A 232 15.48 1.51 -3.58
N GLU A 233 14.36 1.46 -4.32
CA GLU A 233 14.21 0.70 -5.56
C GLU A 233 14.89 1.34 -6.78
N GLY A 234 15.45 2.55 -6.63
CA GLY A 234 16.17 3.25 -7.70
C GLY A 234 15.26 3.83 -8.79
N ILE A 235 13.95 3.92 -8.54
CA ILE A 235 13.00 4.60 -9.44
C ILE A 235 13.18 6.12 -9.33
N LEU A 236 13.36 6.61 -8.11
CA LEU A 236 13.72 8.00 -7.84
C LEU A 236 15.21 8.10 -7.51
N PRO A 237 15.90 9.18 -7.95
CA PRO A 237 17.25 9.48 -7.48
C PRO A 237 17.27 9.57 -5.95
N ARG A 238 18.28 8.97 -5.34
CA ARG A 238 18.54 9.19 -3.92
C ARG A 238 19.00 10.64 -3.76
N GLU A 239 18.40 11.33 -2.79
CA GLU A 239 18.94 12.64 -2.40
C GLU A 239 20.40 12.41 -1.98
N PRO A 240 21.34 13.24 -2.45
CA PRO A 240 22.71 13.14 -1.98
C PRO A 240 22.64 13.27 -0.47
N SER A 241 23.07 12.22 0.24
CA SER A 241 23.24 12.29 1.69
C SER A 241 24.01 13.58 1.95
N PRO A 242 23.58 14.45 2.88
CA PRO A 242 24.35 15.63 3.20
C PRO A 242 25.76 15.14 3.45
N GLU A 243 26.71 15.61 2.64
CA GLU A 243 28.12 15.30 2.84
C GLU A 243 28.36 15.57 4.32
N SER A 244 28.72 14.51 5.05
CA SER A 244 29.21 14.68 6.39
C SER A 244 30.31 15.72 6.28
N SER A 245 30.08 16.89 6.88
CA SER A 245 31.11 17.88 7.18
C SER A 245 32.38 17.11 7.48
N PRO A 246 33.53 17.42 6.82
CA PRO A 246 34.66 16.51 6.72
C PRO A 246 34.85 15.78 8.03
N GLU A 247 34.42 14.51 8.04
CA GLU A 247 34.60 13.64 9.17
C GLU A 247 36.09 13.65 9.39
N THR A 248 36.46 14.31 10.48
CA THR A 248 37.74 14.13 11.13
C THR A 248 37.88 12.62 11.20
N GLN A 249 38.83 12.06 10.45
CA GLN A 249 39.14 10.64 10.44
C GLN A 249 39.07 10.10 11.88
N PRO A 250 38.62 8.85 12.12
CA PRO A 250 38.65 8.29 13.46
C PRO A 250 40.06 8.48 14.01
N ARG A 251 40.21 9.39 14.99
CA ARG A 251 41.49 9.62 15.65
C ARG A 251 41.84 8.28 16.27
N ASN A 252 42.79 7.57 15.66
CA ASN A 252 43.32 6.35 16.25
C ASN A 252 43.85 6.73 17.63
N ALA A 253 43.78 5.82 18.60
CA ALA A 253 44.29 6.07 19.96
C ALA A 253 45.77 6.49 19.98
N ALA A 254 46.50 6.30 18.87
CA ALA A 254 47.87 6.76 18.66
C ALA A 254 48.01 8.28 18.44
N ASP A 255 46.94 9.00 18.05
CA ASP A 255 46.95 10.42 17.69
C ASP A 255 46.40 11.34 18.81
N LEU A 256 46.08 10.78 19.96
CA LEU A 256 45.65 11.55 21.13
C LEU A 256 46.87 12.10 21.89
N PRO A 257 46.85 13.38 22.32
CA PRO A 257 47.92 13.92 23.14
C PRO A 257 48.05 13.10 24.43
N HIS A 258 49.28 12.91 24.90
CA HIS A 258 49.60 11.99 26.00
C HIS A 258 48.77 12.21 27.27
N GLU A 259 48.39 13.46 27.53
CA GLU A 259 47.55 13.87 28.67
C GLU A 259 46.10 13.36 28.55
N GLU A 260 45.52 13.34 27.35
CA GLU A 260 44.17 12.82 27.12
C GLU A 260 44.14 11.29 27.22
N LEU A 261 45.21 10.62 26.76
CA LEU A 261 45.36 9.16 26.92
C LEU A 261 45.47 8.76 28.40
N GLN A 262 46.25 9.50 29.19
CA GLN A 262 46.35 9.24 30.63
C GLN A 262 45.01 9.45 31.35
N LYS A 263 44.26 10.50 30.98
CA LYS A 263 42.95 10.77 31.56
C LYS A 263 41.93 9.67 31.24
N LEU A 264 41.88 9.21 29.99
CA LEU A 264 41.02 8.09 29.55
C LEU A 264 41.40 6.76 30.22
N ALA A 265 42.70 6.49 30.38
CA ALA A 265 43.19 5.30 31.06
C ALA A 265 42.80 5.31 32.55
N GLN A 266 42.93 6.46 33.22
CA GLN A 266 42.53 6.62 34.61
C GLN A 266 41.02 6.44 34.79
N GLU A 267 40.21 7.05 33.93
CA GLU A 267 38.74 6.94 33.98
C GLU A 267 38.26 5.49 33.78
N ARG A 268 38.91 4.73 32.89
CA ARG A 268 38.64 3.29 32.73
C ARG A 268 39.06 2.46 33.93
N LEU A 269 40.18 2.81 34.57
CA LEU A 269 40.64 2.14 35.79
C LEU A 269 39.66 2.36 36.95
N ASP A 270 39.14 3.58 37.09
CA ASP A 270 38.17 3.96 38.12
C ASP A 270 36.82 3.25 37.90
N GLN A 271 36.34 3.16 36.64
CA GLN A 271 35.13 2.40 36.29
C GLN A 271 35.27 0.91 36.65
N LEU A 272 36.42 0.29 36.39
CA LEU A 272 36.66 -1.12 36.77
C LEU A 272 36.76 -1.32 38.28
N ALA A 273 37.26 -0.31 39.01
CA ALA A 273 37.32 -0.34 40.47
C ALA A 273 35.92 -0.25 41.11
N MET A 274 35.02 0.57 40.56
CA MET A 274 33.63 0.69 41.04
C MET A 274 32.83 -0.60 40.83
N VAL A 275 32.96 -1.26 39.67
CA VAL A 275 32.29 -2.54 39.38
C VAL A 275 32.76 -3.66 40.32
N LYS A 276 34.04 -3.68 40.71
CA LYS A 276 34.57 -4.64 41.70
C LYS A 276 34.04 -4.40 43.12
N LEU A 277 33.67 -3.17 43.47
CA LEU A 277 33.14 -2.84 44.79
C LEU A 277 31.67 -3.26 44.92
N GLU A 278 30.86 -3.07 43.87
CA GLU A 278 29.44 -3.43 43.84
C GLU A 278 29.22 -4.96 43.89
N SER A 279 30.12 -5.74 43.29
CA SER A 279 30.03 -7.22 43.34
C SER A 279 30.30 -7.86 44.71
N LYS A 280 30.79 -7.10 45.71
CA LYS A 280 31.11 -7.61 47.05
C LYS A 280 30.09 -7.26 48.14
N VAL A 281 29.09 -6.42 47.85
CA VAL A 281 28.11 -5.97 48.86
C VAL A 281 26.70 -6.41 48.47
N GLY A 282 26.41 -7.69 48.74
CA GLY A 282 25.14 -8.12 49.31
C GLY A 282 23.95 -8.37 48.37
N VAL A 283 23.69 -9.65 48.07
CA VAL A 283 22.33 -10.19 48.16
C VAL A 283 22.39 -11.54 48.86
N LYS A 284 21.88 -11.57 50.09
CA LYS A 284 21.61 -12.76 50.90
C LYS A 284 20.10 -12.98 50.82
N ARG A 285 19.64 -14.09 50.25
CA ARG A 285 18.30 -14.65 50.52
C ARG A 285 18.28 -16.15 50.20
N GLU A 286 18.24 -16.89 51.31
CA GLU A 286 17.55 -18.14 51.63
C GLU A 286 17.61 -19.33 50.68
N ALA A 287 18.12 -20.42 51.25
CA ALA A 287 18.04 -21.78 50.77
C ALA A 287 16.62 -22.33 50.96
N ASP A 288 16.14 -23.09 49.98
CA ASP A 288 15.39 -24.31 50.26
C ASP A 288 15.58 -25.30 49.09
N ASP A 289 15.65 -26.57 49.45
CA ASP A 289 16.12 -27.72 48.69
C ASP A 289 15.22 -28.09 47.49
N GLU A 290 15.82 -28.51 46.37
CA GLU A 290 15.79 -29.92 45.93
C GLU A 290 16.44 -30.12 44.55
N ILE A 291 17.07 -31.28 44.45
CA ILE A 291 18.01 -31.76 43.44
C ILE A 291 17.31 -31.96 42.08
N ASN A 292 17.90 -31.41 41.01
CA ASN A 292 17.87 -32.08 39.72
C ASN A 292 19.23 -31.95 39.03
N SER A 293 20.02 -33.00 39.14
CA SER A 293 21.34 -33.16 38.55
C SER A 293 21.28 -33.09 37.03
N ARG A 294 21.81 -32.02 36.44
CA ARG A 294 22.39 -32.09 35.09
C ARG A 294 23.82 -31.59 35.20
N MET A 295 24.77 -32.54 35.14
CA MET A 295 26.19 -32.21 35.09
C MET A 295 26.47 -31.35 33.84
N PRO A 296 27.28 -30.28 33.94
CA PRO A 296 27.80 -29.59 32.77
C PRO A 296 28.83 -30.49 32.07
N LYS A 297 28.64 -30.74 30.76
CA LYS A 297 29.63 -31.44 29.92
C LYS A 297 30.91 -30.63 29.86
N VAL A 298 31.96 -31.11 30.52
CA VAL A 298 33.32 -30.58 30.43
C VAL A 298 33.99 -31.22 29.21
N TYR A 299 34.21 -30.44 28.16
CA TYR A 299 35.02 -30.88 27.02
C TYR A 299 36.50 -30.65 27.34
N LYS A 300 37.30 -31.72 27.32
CA LYS A 300 38.77 -31.61 27.39
C LYS A 300 39.31 -31.43 25.97
N MET A 301 39.98 -30.32 25.72
CA MET A 301 40.80 -30.16 24.51
C MET A 301 42.14 -30.87 24.71
N THR A 302 42.56 -31.64 23.71
CA THR A 302 43.93 -32.15 23.63
C THR A 302 44.88 -31.06 23.13
N THR A 303 46.17 -31.21 23.39
CA THR A 303 47.22 -30.20 23.11
C THR A 303 47.38 -29.83 21.63
N ASP A 304 46.72 -30.57 20.73
CA ASP A 304 46.75 -30.33 19.28
C ASP A 304 45.42 -29.75 18.75
N GLY A 305 44.51 -29.35 19.64
CA GLY A 305 43.31 -28.56 19.32
C GLY A 305 42.10 -29.33 18.77
N ALA A 306 42.14 -30.67 18.73
CA ALA A 306 40.98 -31.49 18.33
C ALA A 306 40.12 -31.89 19.53
N ILE A 307 38.79 -31.77 19.37
CA ILE A 307 37.78 -32.18 20.36
C ILE A 307 37.40 -33.64 20.10
N ASP A 308 37.71 -34.53 21.03
CA ASP A 308 37.31 -35.93 21.01
C ASP A 308 35.84 -36.06 21.44
N LEU A 309 35.03 -36.78 20.64
CA LEU A 309 33.57 -36.89 20.78
C LEU A 309 33.08 -38.34 20.93
N THR A 310 33.94 -39.29 21.30
CA THR A 310 33.46 -40.61 21.76
C THR A 310 32.94 -40.53 23.20
N GLU A 311 31.68 -40.09 23.33
CA GLU A 311 30.58 -40.67 24.14
C GLU A 311 29.28 -39.85 24.03
#